data_AF-A0A6G1CLU2-F1
#
_entry.id   AF-A0A6G1CLU2-F1
#
_cell.length_a   1.000
_cell.length_b   1.000
_cell.length_c   1.000
_cell.angle_alpha   90.00
_cell.angle_beta   90.00
_cell.angle_gamma   90.00
#
_symmetry.space_group_name_H-M   'P 1'
#
loop_
_entity.id
_entity.type
_entity.pdbx_description
1 polymer ?
#
loop_
_entity_poly.entity_id
_entity_poly.type
_entity_poly.pdbx_seq_one_letter_code
_entity_poly.pdbx_strand_id
1 'polypeptide(L)'
;MEETTVPVFVGGVPKTARCVEYTEDDGSVRLLTVTEGKKKEVAEVYAADGVVRVIGCGGYYNPWSGTVEHVVDVQGARGAYALLVSVREVLGLCRIVRIKRLN
;
A
#
# COMPACT_ATOMS: atom_id res chain seq x y z
N MET A 1 -3.93 -12.12 -3.30
CA MET A 1 -4.59 -11.02 -2.55
C MET A 1 -5.63 -10.41 -3.47
N GLU A 2 -6.82 -10.20 -2.93
CA GLU A 2 -7.91 -9.54 -3.66
C GLU A 2 -7.63 -8.03 -3.73
N GLU A 3 -8.00 -7.41 -4.85
CA GLU A 3 -7.89 -5.97 -5.04
C GLU A 3 -9.29 -5.36 -5.09
N THR A 4 -9.50 -4.32 -4.29
CA THR A 4 -10.73 -3.52 -4.27
C THR A 4 -10.46 -2.16 -4.88
N THR A 5 -11.42 -1.61 -5.62
CA THR A 5 -11.29 -0.25 -6.17
C THR A 5 -12.03 0.73 -5.27
N VAL A 6 -11.32 1.78 -4.82
CA VAL A 6 -11.84 2.77 -3.87
C VAL A 6 -11.77 4.16 -4.52
N PRO A 7 -12.83 4.99 -4.42
CA PRO A 7 -12.76 6.37 -4.89
C PRO A 7 -11.78 7.19 -4.03
N VAL A 8 -10.93 7.98 -4.66
CA VAL A 8 -9.96 8.86 -3.99
C VAL A 8 -9.98 10.25 -4.63
N PHE A 9 -9.67 11.28 -3.85
CA PHE A 9 -9.62 12.66 -4.33
C PHE A 9 -8.18 13.15 -4.34
N VAL A 10 -7.62 13.36 -5.53
CA VAL A 10 -6.25 13.85 -5.69
C VAL A 10 -6.30 15.26 -6.27
N GLY A 11 -5.98 16.26 -5.45
CA GLY A 11 -6.05 17.67 -5.86
C GLY A 11 -7.46 18.14 -6.24
N GLY A 12 -8.50 17.58 -5.60
CA GLY A 12 -9.90 17.88 -5.90
C GLY A 12 -10.47 17.14 -7.12
N VAL A 13 -9.66 16.33 -7.81
CA VAL A 13 -10.11 15.52 -8.94
C VAL A 13 -10.46 14.11 -8.46
N PRO A 14 -11.68 13.60 -8.74
CA PRO A 14 -12.05 12.23 -8.41
C PRO A 14 -11.24 11.25 -9.26
N LYS A 15 -10.64 10.28 -8.59
CA LYS A 15 -9.89 9.16 -9.17
C LYS A 15 -10.29 7.87 -8.47
N THR A 16 -9.74 6.75 -8.94
CA THR A 16 -9.88 5.46 -8.28
C THR A 16 -8.51 4.91 -7.92
N ALA A 17 -8.40 4.36 -6.71
CA ALA A 17 -7.21 3.67 -6.22
C ALA A 17 -7.50 2.17 -6.16
N ARG A 18 -6.56 1.36 -6.67
CA ARG A 18 -6.57 -0.09 -6.47
C ARG A 18 -5.93 -0.39 -5.13
N CYS A 19 -6.72 -0.93 -4.22
CA CYS A 19 -6.32 -1.16 -2.85
C CYS A 19 -6.30 -2.66 -2.56
N VAL A 20 -5.38 -3.06 -1.72
CA VAL A 20 -5.32 -4.39 -1.12
C VAL A 20 -5.62 -4.25 0.36
N GLU A 21 -6.54 -5.08 0.85
CA GLU A 21 -6.87 -5.12 2.27
C GLU A 21 -5.76 -5.83 3.05
N TYR A 22 -5.38 -5.21 4.17
CA TYR A 22 -4.53 -5.78 5.19
C TYR A 22 -5.30 -5.78 6.50
N THR A 23 -5.59 -6.97 7.02
CA THR A 23 -6.23 -7.15 8.33
C THR A 23 -5.16 -7.19 9.42
N GLU A 24 -5.25 -6.29 10.38
CA GLU A 24 -4.44 -6.27 11.59
C GLU A 24 -4.85 -7.40 12.56
N ASP A 25 -3.99 -7.69 13.53
CA ASP A 25 -4.22 -8.74 14.54
C ASP A 25 -5.42 -8.45 15.45
N ASP A 26 -5.88 -7.19 15.52
CA ASP A 26 -7.07 -6.79 16.27
C ASP A 26 -8.37 -6.83 15.42
N GLY A 27 -8.26 -7.24 14.15
CA GLY A 27 -9.37 -7.30 13.20
C GLY A 27 -9.61 -6.01 12.42
N SER A 28 -8.87 -4.92 12.71
CA SER A 28 -8.95 -3.68 11.93
C SER A 28 -8.45 -3.90 10.50
N VAL A 29 -9.05 -3.21 9.52
CA VAL A 29 -8.67 -3.33 8.11
C VAL A 29 -8.04 -2.04 7.63
N ARG A 30 -6.90 -2.17 6.95
CA ARG A 30 -6.24 -1.10 6.21
C ARG A 30 -6.30 -1.37 4.73
N LEU A 31 -6.52 -0.32 3.94
CA LEU A 31 -6.48 -0.38 2.49
C LEU A 31 -5.15 0.19 2.02
N LEU A 32 -4.33 -0.65 1.42
CA LEU A 32 -3.00 -0.29 0.94
C LEU A 32 -2.99 -0.20 -0.57
N THR A 33 -2.40 0.86 -1.11
CA THR A 33 -2.25 1.08 -2.56
C THR A 33 -0.82 1.47 -2.89
N VAL A 34 -0.48 1.45 -4.18
CA VAL A 34 0.77 1.99 -4.70
C VAL A 34 0.46 3.23 -5.51
N THR A 35 1.12 4.35 -5.21
CA THR A 35 0.88 5.62 -5.90
C THR A 35 1.37 5.57 -7.34
N GLU A 36 0.64 6.24 -8.22
CA GLU A 36 1.07 6.49 -9.59
C GLU A 36 2.21 7.52 -9.58
N GLY A 37 3.38 7.17 -10.11
CA GLY A 37 4.50 8.10 -10.19
C GLY A 37 5.86 7.43 -10.37
N LYS A 38 6.91 8.24 -10.53
CA LYS A 38 8.28 7.75 -10.75
C LYS A 38 8.84 6.98 -9.55
N LYS A 39 8.41 7.31 -8.33
CA LYS A 39 8.93 6.72 -7.07
C LYS A 39 8.11 5.54 -6.55
N LYS A 40 6.89 5.33 -7.07
CA LYS A 40 5.99 4.18 -6.75
C LYS A 40 5.92 3.93 -5.24
N GLU A 41 5.23 4.82 -4.53
CA GLU A 41 5.21 4.84 -3.07
C GLU A 41 4.06 3.98 -2.55
N VAL A 42 4.23 3.37 -1.37
CA VAL A 42 3.14 2.66 -0.70
C VAL A 42 2.34 3.65 0.13
N ALA A 43 1.03 3.63 -0.06
CA ALA A 43 0.10 4.52 0.62
C ALA A 43 -1.05 3.75 1.27
N GLU A 44 -1.60 4.32 2.34
CA GLU A 44 -2.85 3.93 2.96
C GLU A 44 -3.99 4.78 2.37
N VAL A 45 -5.15 4.16 2.15
CA VAL A 45 -6.37 4.81 1.67
C VAL A 45 -7.45 4.70 2.73
N TYR A 46 -7.98 5.84 3.17
CA TYR A 46 -9.14 5.89 4.04
C TYR A 46 -10.40 5.89 3.18
N ALA A 47 -11.13 4.77 3.12
CA ALA A 47 -12.27 4.63 2.21
C ALA A 47 -13.43 5.59 2.49
N ALA A 48 -13.58 6.05 3.73
CA ALA A 48 -14.68 6.91 4.14
C ALA A 48 -14.65 8.29 3.47
N ASP A 49 -13.46 8.84 3.27
CA ASP A 49 -13.24 10.18 2.71
C ASP A 49 -12.34 10.17 1.45
N GLY A 50 -11.82 9.01 1.07
CA GLY A 50 -10.90 8.84 -0.05
C GLY A 50 -9.52 9.46 0.19
N VAL A 51 -9.16 9.73 1.44
CA VAL A 51 -7.87 10.34 1.79
C VAL A 51 -6.76 9.32 1.58
N VAL A 52 -5.70 9.75 0.90
CA VAL A 52 -4.52 8.92 0.60
C VAL A 52 -3.34 9.44 1.40
N ARG A 53 -2.70 8.57 2.18
CA ARG A 53 -1.52 8.90 3.00
C ARG A 53 -0.36 8.01 2.60
N VAL A 54 0.73 8.62 2.12
CA VAL A 54 1.98 7.87 1.87
C VAL A 54 2.55 7.40 3.21
N ILE A 55 2.77 6.10 3.33
CA ILE A 55 3.35 5.44 4.51
C ILE A 55 4.73 4.86 4.22
N GLY A 56 5.14 4.80 2.95
CA GLY A 56 6.45 4.33 2.54
C GLY A 56 6.90 4.93 1.23
N CYS A 57 8.09 5.54 1.24
CA CYS A 57 8.78 6.00 0.05
C CYS A 57 10.14 5.31 -0.07
N GLY A 58 10.44 4.81 -1.27
CA GLY A 58 11.64 4.02 -1.52
C GLY A 58 11.42 2.54 -1.25
N GLY A 59 12.06 1.72 -2.06
CA GLY A 59 11.98 0.27 -1.96
C GLY A 59 13.22 -0.37 -2.57
N TYR A 60 13.55 -1.56 -2.11
CA TYR A 60 14.68 -2.35 -2.59
C TYR A 60 14.20 -3.35 -3.63
N TYR A 61 14.85 -3.41 -4.79
CA TYR A 61 14.52 -4.41 -5.79
C TYR A 61 15.09 -5.77 -5.40
N ASN A 62 14.21 -6.74 -5.18
CA ASN A 62 14.55 -8.14 -4.96
C ASN A 62 14.53 -8.90 -6.30
N PRO A 63 15.70 -9.27 -6.86
CA PRO A 63 15.78 -9.92 -8.16
C PRO A 63 15.25 -11.36 -8.16
N TRP A 64 15.24 -12.05 -7.01
CA TRP A 64 14.73 -13.43 -6.93
C TRP A 64 13.23 -13.50 -7.09
N SER A 65 12.50 -12.55 -6.49
CA SER A 65 11.04 -12.49 -6.58
C SER A 65 10.53 -11.60 -7.71
N GLY A 66 11.42 -10.79 -8.30
CA GLY A 66 11.07 -9.75 -9.26
C GLY A 66 10.13 -8.70 -8.66
N THR A 67 10.36 -8.33 -7.39
CA THR A 67 9.52 -7.36 -6.67
C THR A 67 10.34 -6.25 -6.08
N VAL A 68 9.76 -5.06 -5.98
CA VAL A 68 10.28 -3.98 -5.12
C VAL A 68 9.71 -4.16 -3.72
N GLU A 69 10.56 -4.21 -2.72
CA GLU A 69 10.19 -4.40 -1.32
C GLU A 69 10.27 -3.07 -0.57
N HIS A 70 9.15 -2.65 0.01
CA HIS A 70 9.02 -1.42 0.79
C HIS A 70 8.86 -1.79 2.27
N VAL A 71 9.69 -1.20 3.13
CA VAL A 71 9.48 -1.24 4.58
C VAL A 71 8.73 0.03 4.96
N VAL A 72 7.57 -0.11 5.59
CA VAL A 72 6.69 1.01 5.94
C VAL A 72 6.35 0.97 7.41
N ASP A 73 6.48 2.10 8.09
CA ASP A 73 6.12 2.25 9.50
C ASP A 73 4.63 2.57 9.61
N VAL A 74 3.93 1.79 10.43
CA VAL A 74 2.49 1.89 10.61
C VAL A 74 2.18 2.07 12.09
N GLN A 75 1.32 3.04 12.40
CA GLN A 75 0.81 3.24 13.74
C GLN A 75 -0.48 2.41 13.90
N GLY A 76 -0.36 1.24 14.51
CA GLY A 76 -1.47 0.37 14.87
C GLY A 76 -2.11 0.73 16.21
N ALA A 77 -3.25 0.08 16.50
CA ALA A 77 -3.94 0.26 17.78
C ALA A 77 -3.10 -0.16 18.99
N ARG A 78 -2.23 -1.17 18.82
CA ARG A 78 -1.35 -1.71 19.87
C ARG A 78 0.06 -1.11 19.88
N GLY A 79 0.33 -0.12 19.03
CA GLY A 79 1.63 0.51 18.90
C GLY A 79 2.13 0.56 17.46
N ALA A 80 3.31 1.16 17.27
CA ALA A 80 3.98 1.21 15.98
C ALA A 80 4.56 -0.16 15.61
N TYR A 81 4.45 -0.53 14.34
CA TYR A 81 5.07 -1.73 13.76
C TYR A 81 5.46 -1.45 12.31
N ALA A 82 6.29 -2.30 11.72
CA ALA A 82 6.67 -2.18 10.32
C ALA A 82 5.96 -3.24 9.45
N LEU A 83 5.61 -2.88 8.22
CA LEU A 83 5.19 -3.82 7.19
C LEU A 83 6.24 -3.89 6.09
N LEU A 84 6.53 -5.10 5.62
CA LEU A 84 7.22 -5.36 4.36
C LEU A 84 6.17 -5.56 3.28
N VAL A 85 6.09 -4.62 2.34
CA VAL A 85 5.17 -4.62 1.21
C VAL A 85 5.95 -4.92 -0.06
N SER A 86 5.67 -6.06 -0.69
CA SER A 86 6.26 -6.42 -1.99
C SER A 86 5.34 -5.97 -3.11
N VAL A 87 5.89 -5.16 -4.00
CA VAL A 87 5.22 -4.60 -5.16
C VAL A 87 5.82 -5.19 -6.43
N ARG A 88 4.97 -5.62 -7.36
CA ARG A 88 5.39 -6.08 -8.69
C ARG A 88 4.82 -5.15 -9.75
N GLU A 89 5.65 -4.77 -10.71
CA GLU A 89 5.19 -4.09 -11.90
C GLU A 89 4.75 -5.11 -12.95
N VAL A 90 3.52 -4.98 -13.43
CA VAL A 90 2.94 -5.82 -14.48
C VAL A 90 2.26 -4.91 -15.49
N LEU A 91 2.75 -4.91 -16.74
CA LEU A 91 2.20 -4.09 -17.83
C LEU A 91 2.10 -2.59 -17.48
N GLY A 92 3.11 -2.05 -16.79
CA GLY A 92 3.16 -0.63 -16.37
C GLY A 92 2.31 -0.30 -15.14
N LEU A 93 1.61 -1.28 -14.57
CA LEU A 93 0.82 -1.12 -13.33
C LEU A 93 1.58 -1.72 -12.15
N CYS A 94 1.60 -1.00 -11.03
CA CYS A 94 2.23 -1.48 -9.80
C CYS A 94 1.18 -2.18 -8.93
N ARG A 95 1.46 -3.43 -8.56
CA ARG A 95 0.54 -4.26 -7.78
C ARG A 95 1.20 -4.73 -6.50
N ILE A 96 0.50 -4.60 -5.38
CA ILE A 96 0.91 -5.22 -4.12
C ILE A 96 0.66 -6.73 -4.25
N VAL A 97 1.72 -7.52 -4.15
CA VAL A 97 1.65 -8.98 -4.27
C VAL A 97 1.87 -9.70 -2.94
N ARG A 98 2.44 -9.01 -1.95
CA ARG A 98 2.66 -9.55 -0.61
C ARG A 98 2.71 -8.43 0.42
N ILE A 99 2.13 -8.68 1.58
CA ILE A 99 2.26 -7.84 2.77
C ILE A 99 2.66 -8.76 3.92
N LYS A 100 3.72 -8.40 4.65
CA LYS A 100 4.21 -9.15 5.81
C LYS A 100 4.50 -8.18 6.95
N ARG A 101 3.93 -8.41 8.12
CA ARG A 101 4.32 -7.68 9.33
C ARG A 101 5.74 -8.05 9.76
N LEU A 102 6.55 -7.04 10.04
CA LEU A 102 7.86 -7.17 10.66
C LEU A 102 7.67 -6.81 12.14
N ASN A 103 8.06 -7.73 13.01
CA ASN A 103 7.82 -7.67 14.46
C ASN A 103 8.38 -6.40 15.10
#